data_AF-A0A2N5E671-F1
#
_entry.id   AF-A0A2N5E671-F1
#
_cell.length_a   1.000
_cell.length_b   1.000
_cell.length_c   1.000
_cell.angle_alpha   90.00
_cell.angle_beta   90.00
_cell.angle_gamma   90.00
#
_symmetry.space_group_name_H-M   'P 1'
#
loop_
_entity.id
_entity.type
_entity.pdbx_description
1 polymer ?
#
loop_
_entity_poly.entity_id
_entity_poly.type
_entity_poly.pdbx_seq_one_letter_code
_entity_poly.pdbx_strand_id
1 'polypeptide(L)'
;MHPLSELNPDTVIILVREGGFAFIPKLNGPRRIALTDVSEETRERICHLINQILPYAQQQPGQAGRGDQRYFRLELHFTSADYQDWVLVIPETRTPEELIKLWKYGDLDGDGKPDIPPGH
;
A
#
# COMPACT_ATOMS: atom_id res chain seq x y z
N MET A 1 -5.98 -6.15 -14.33
CA MET A 1 -6.81 -5.47 -13.31
C MET A 1 -7.36 -4.20 -13.91
N HIS A 2 -8.57 -3.82 -13.51
CA HIS A 2 -9.16 -2.54 -13.88
C HIS A 2 -8.87 -1.51 -12.78
N PRO A 3 -8.81 -0.22 -13.13
CA PRO A 3 -8.75 0.85 -12.13
C PRO A 3 -9.90 0.76 -11.13
N LEU A 4 -9.62 1.06 -9.87
CA LEU A 4 -10.62 1.27 -8.83
C LEU A 4 -11.32 2.61 -9.09
N SER A 5 -12.65 2.61 -9.10
CA SER A 5 -13.41 3.86 -9.16
C SER A 5 -13.42 4.58 -7.81
N GLU A 6 -13.48 3.83 -6.72
CA GLU A 6 -13.53 4.33 -5.34
C GLU A 6 -12.95 3.31 -4.36
N LEU A 7 -12.55 3.80 -3.17
CA LEU A 7 -12.21 2.97 -2.01
C LEU A 7 -13.31 3.10 -0.96
N ASN A 8 -13.92 1.98 -0.60
CA ASN A 8 -14.95 1.95 0.43
C ASN A 8 -14.33 2.34 1.80
N PRO A 9 -14.99 3.18 2.62
CA PRO A 9 -14.56 3.49 3.99
C PRO A 9 -14.24 2.27 4.86
N ASP A 10 -14.86 1.12 4.62
CA ASP A 10 -14.58 -0.10 5.36
C ASP A 10 -13.26 -0.79 4.95
N THR A 11 -12.62 -0.33 3.88
CA THR A 11 -11.45 -1.00 3.29
C THR A 11 -10.27 -0.87 4.24
N VAL A 12 -9.53 -1.97 4.37
CA VAL A 12 -8.27 -1.98 5.09
C VAL A 12 -7.14 -2.21 4.11
N ILE A 13 -6.14 -1.34 4.18
CA ILE A 13 -4.91 -1.43 3.41
C ILE A 13 -3.79 -2.00 4.27
N ILE A 14 -3.08 -3.01 3.77
CA ILE A 14 -1.85 -3.51 4.37
C ILE A 14 -0.69 -3.28 3.40
N LEU A 15 0.31 -2.51 3.84
CA LEU A 15 1.52 -2.22 3.08
C LEU A 15 2.72 -2.88 3.73
N VAL A 16 3.36 -3.79 2.99
CA VAL A 16 4.57 -4.49 3.42
C VAL A 16 5.67 -4.22 2.43
N ARG A 17 6.89 -3.99 2.92
CA ARG A 17 8.09 -3.94 2.08
C ARG A 17 8.84 -5.26 2.23
N GLU A 18 9.02 -5.98 1.14
CA GLU A 18 9.64 -7.31 1.09
C GLU A 18 10.91 -7.29 0.22
N GLY A 19 11.83 -8.23 0.47
CA GLY A 19 13.08 -8.38 -0.29
C GLY A 19 14.26 -7.54 0.23
N GLY A 20 15.45 -7.84 -0.30
CA GLY A 20 16.73 -7.33 0.18
C GLY A 20 17.35 -8.21 1.27
N PHE A 21 18.65 -8.49 1.15
CA PHE A 21 19.37 -9.47 1.99
C PHE A 21 19.66 -9.01 3.43
N ALA A 22 19.18 -7.83 3.84
CA ALA A 22 19.57 -7.22 5.10
C ALA A 22 18.38 -7.08 6.04
N PHE A 23 18.44 -7.76 7.19
CA PHE A 23 17.73 -7.32 8.38
C PHE A 23 18.29 -5.94 8.76
N ILE A 24 17.57 -4.88 8.41
CA ILE A 24 17.92 -3.51 8.78
C ILE A 24 17.03 -3.13 9.98
N PRO A 25 17.59 -2.99 11.18
CA PRO A 25 16.87 -2.40 12.31
C PRO A 25 16.40 -1.00 11.90
N LYS A 26 15.12 -0.67 12.13
CA LYS A 26 14.38 0.56 11.72
C LYS A 26 13.62 0.51 10.38
N LEU A 27 13.58 -0.61 9.66
CA LEU A 27 12.57 -0.77 8.60
C LEU A 27 11.19 -0.92 9.25
N ASN A 28 10.22 -0.11 8.83
CA ASN A 28 8.84 -0.22 9.32
C ASN A 28 8.31 -1.63 9.01
N GLY A 29 7.59 -2.22 9.96
CA GLY A 29 6.87 -3.47 9.71
C GLY A 29 5.74 -3.28 8.69
N PRO A 30 4.88 -4.29 8.53
CA PRO A 30 3.60 -4.11 7.87
C PRO A 30 2.88 -2.87 8.41
N ARG A 31 2.44 -1.98 7.52
CA ARG A 31 1.58 -0.86 7.88
C ARG A 31 0.15 -1.17 7.53
N ARG A 32 -0.71 -1.20 8.54
CA ARG A 32 -2.15 -1.34 8.41
C ARG A 32 -2.80 0.05 8.46
N ILE A 33 -3.68 0.33 7.51
CA ILE A 33 -4.45 1.59 7.40
C ILE A 33 -5.91 1.20 7.25
N ALA A 34 -6.74 1.53 8.24
CA ALA A 34 -8.19 1.40 8.14
C ALA A 34 -8.76 2.70 7.57
N LEU A 35 -9.58 2.62 6.51
CA LEU A 35 -10.13 3.81 5.86
C LEU A 35 -11.39 4.38 6.54
N THR A 36 -11.81 3.80 7.67
CA THR A 36 -13.10 4.09 8.33
C THR A 36 -13.22 5.54 8.77
N ASP A 37 -12.13 6.10 9.32
CA ASP A 37 -12.06 7.49 9.80
C ASP A 37 -11.28 8.41 8.85
N VAL A 38 -10.93 7.91 7.67
CA VAL A 38 -10.17 8.67 6.66
C VAL A 38 -11.15 9.52 5.85
N SER A 39 -10.82 10.81 5.63
CA SER A 39 -11.66 11.71 4.85
C SER A 39 -11.89 11.22 3.42
N GLU A 40 -12.98 11.64 2.78
CA GLU A 40 -13.27 11.27 1.40
C GLU A 40 -12.17 11.73 0.43
N GLU A 41 -11.71 12.98 0.55
CA GLU A 41 -10.60 13.54 -0.24
C GLU A 41 -9.33 12.70 -0.10
N THR A 42 -8.99 12.29 1.13
CA THR A 42 -7.84 11.43 1.38
C THR A 42 -8.03 10.03 0.77
N ARG A 43 -9.24 9.45 0.84
CA ARG A 43 -9.54 8.16 0.19
C ARG A 43 -9.45 8.25 -1.33
N GLU A 44 -9.93 9.32 -1.94
CA GLU A 44 -9.80 9.55 -3.38
C GLU A 44 -8.32 9.63 -3.80
N ARG A 45 -7.51 10.34 -3.01
CA ARG A 45 -6.05 10.41 -3.23
C ARG A 45 -5.38 9.04 -3.14
N ILE A 46 -5.72 8.24 -2.13
CA ILE A 46 -5.21 6.87 -2.00
C ILE A 46 -5.69 5.99 -3.16
N CYS A 47 -6.95 6.11 -3.58
CA CYS A 47 -7.51 5.39 -4.73
C CYS A 47 -6.72 5.72 -6.01
N HIS A 48 -6.46 7.00 -6.26
CA HIS A 48 -5.66 7.46 -7.38
C HIS A 48 -4.23 6.90 -7.33
N LEU A 49 -3.59 6.91 -6.15
CA LEU A 49 -2.25 6.35 -5.96
C LEU A 49 -2.20 4.85 -6.28
N ILE A 50 -3.21 4.08 -5.85
CA ILE A 50 -3.34 2.66 -6.19
C ILE A 50 -3.49 2.49 -7.70
N ASN A 51 -4.34 3.28 -8.35
CA ASN A 51 -4.53 3.22 -9.80
C ASN A 51 -3.25 3.50 -10.59
N GLN A 52 -2.39 4.40 -10.10
CA GLN A 52 -1.09 4.69 -10.74
C GLN A 52 -0.12 3.51 -10.70
N ILE A 53 -0.21 2.64 -9.70
CA ILE A 53 0.68 1.47 -9.57
C ILE A 53 0.16 0.21 -10.24
N LEU A 54 -1.15 0.14 -10.56
CA LEU A 54 -1.76 -1.01 -11.22
C LEU A 54 -1.03 -1.47 -12.51
N PRO A 55 -0.54 -0.59 -13.40
CA PRO A 55 0.19 -1.01 -14.60
C PRO A 55 1.50 -1.76 -14.31
N TYR A 56 2.08 -1.56 -13.13
CA TYR A 56 3.36 -2.16 -12.71
C TYR A 56 3.16 -3.29 -11.70
N ALA A 57 1.96 -3.42 -11.13
CA ALA A 57 1.64 -4.40 -10.12
C ALA A 57 1.51 -5.79 -10.73
N GLN A 58 2.17 -6.75 -10.10
CA GLN A 58 2.02 -8.17 -10.40
C GLN A 58 1.05 -8.81 -9.40
N GLN A 59 0.21 -9.71 -9.90
CA GLN A 59 -0.83 -10.39 -9.12
C GLN A 59 -0.32 -11.62 -8.35
N GLN A 60 0.91 -12.07 -8.60
CA GLN A 60 1.44 -13.30 -8.00
C GLN A 60 2.72 -13.04 -7.21
N PRO A 61 2.80 -13.47 -5.94
CA PRO A 61 3.98 -13.33 -5.09
C PRO A 61 5.16 -14.25 -5.48
N GLY A 62 5.10 -14.94 -6.63
CA GLY A 62 6.09 -15.94 -7.06
C GLY A 62 7.25 -15.42 -7.92
N GLN A 63 7.20 -14.15 -8.39
CA GLN A 63 8.29 -13.53 -9.17
C GLN A 63 9.07 -12.47 -8.39
N ALA A 64 8.62 -12.14 -7.18
CA ALA A 64 9.35 -11.27 -6.27
C ALA A 64 10.52 -12.06 -5.65
N GLY A 65 11.74 -11.53 -5.79
CA GLY A 65 12.92 -12.09 -5.09
C GLY A 65 14.05 -12.61 -5.98
N ARG A 66 14.20 -12.13 -7.23
CA ARG A 66 15.49 -12.29 -7.93
C ARG A 66 16.52 -11.34 -7.32
N GLY A 67 17.36 -11.86 -6.43
CA GLY A 67 18.51 -11.15 -5.87
C GLY A 67 18.15 -10.17 -4.75
N ASP A 68 18.71 -8.97 -4.80
CA ASP A 68 18.54 -7.88 -3.82
C ASP A 68 17.34 -6.98 -4.11
N GLN A 69 16.54 -7.31 -5.14
CA GLN A 69 15.38 -6.52 -5.52
C GLN A 69 14.35 -6.45 -4.39
N ARG A 70 13.93 -5.22 -4.07
CA ARG A 70 12.89 -4.92 -3.09
C ARG A 70 11.55 -4.67 -3.78
N TYR A 71 10.47 -5.04 -3.09
CA TYR A 71 9.11 -4.90 -3.57
C TYR A 71 8.21 -4.40 -2.45
N PHE A 72 7.12 -3.75 -2.83
CA PHE A 72 5.99 -3.48 -1.95
C PHE A 72 4.89 -4.47 -2.25
N ARG A 73 4.36 -5.10 -1.20
CA ARG A 73 3.14 -5.88 -1.22
C ARG A 73 2.04 -5.01 -0.60
N LEU A 74 1.06 -4.68 -1.42
CA LEU A 74 -0.13 -3.92 -1.07
C LEU A 74 -1.32 -4.87 -1.06
N GLU A 75 -1.95 -5.03 0.09
CA GLU A 75 -3.17 -5.81 0.26
C GLU A 75 -4.34 -4.86 0.51
N LEU A 76 -5.44 -5.09 -0.19
CA LEU A 76 -6.71 -4.39 -0.01
C LEU A 76 -7.73 -5.42 0.45
N HIS A 77 -8.18 -5.29 1.70
CA HIS A 77 -9.25 -6.09 2.25
C HIS A 77 -10.54 -5.27 2.25
N PHE A 78 -11.51 -5.71 1.47
CA PHE A 78 -12.83 -5.09 1.39
C PHE A 78 -13.76 -5.83 2.36
N THR A 79 -14.62 -5.13 3.10
CA THR A 79 -15.57 -5.84 4.00
C THR A 79 -16.85 -6.28 3.31
N SER A 80 -17.15 -5.70 2.13
CA SER A 80 -18.26 -6.16 1.29
C SER A 80 -17.91 -7.47 0.58
N ALA A 81 -18.81 -8.45 0.69
CA ALA A 81 -18.68 -9.78 0.07
C ALA A 81 -18.63 -9.74 -1.47
N ASP A 82 -19.02 -8.62 -2.09
CA ASP A 82 -18.99 -8.43 -3.53
C ASP A 82 -17.59 -8.12 -4.07
N TYR A 83 -16.64 -7.78 -3.19
CA TYR A 83 -15.28 -7.43 -3.55
C TYR A 83 -14.30 -8.55 -3.13
N GLN A 84 -13.48 -8.98 -4.08
CA GLN A 84 -12.37 -9.87 -3.80
C GLN A 84 -11.20 -9.07 -3.22
N ASP A 85 -10.54 -9.59 -2.19
CA ASP A 85 -9.28 -9.04 -1.69
C ASP A 85 -8.25 -8.92 -2.81
N TRP A 86 -7.58 -7.76 -2.90
CA TRP A 86 -6.51 -7.55 -3.88
C TRP A 86 -5.16 -7.68 -3.22
N VAL A 87 -4.27 -8.42 -3.87
CA VAL A 87 -2.85 -8.45 -3.52
C VAL A 87 -2.06 -7.97 -4.73
N LEU A 88 -1.32 -6.88 -4.52
CA LEU A 88 -0.51 -6.20 -5.53
C LEU A 88 0.95 -6.24 -5.10
N VAL A 89 1.82 -6.78 -5.95
CA VAL A 89 3.26 -6.78 -5.73
C VAL A 89 3.92 -5.85 -6.72
N ILE A 90 4.57 -4.78 -6.23
CA ILE A 90 5.16 -3.72 -7.06
C ILE A 90 6.66 -3.63 -6.77
N PRO A 91 7.54 -3.64 -7.79
CA PRO A 91 8.95 -3.32 -7.60
C PRO A 91 9.12 -1.96 -6.92
N GLU A 92 9.99 -1.87 -5.91
CA GLU A 92 10.26 -0.59 -5.23
C GLU A 92 10.74 0.50 -6.22
N THR A 93 11.49 0.11 -7.26
CA THR A 93 11.95 1.01 -8.33
C THR A 93 10.83 1.58 -9.20
N ARG A 94 9.63 1.02 -9.13
CA ARG A 94 8.41 1.48 -9.83
C ARG A 94 7.33 1.95 -8.86
N THR A 95 7.63 1.97 -7.57
CA THR A 95 6.70 2.41 -6.53
C THR A 95 6.77 3.93 -6.39
N PRO A 96 5.64 4.66 -6.48
CA PRO A 96 5.60 6.10 -6.26
C PRO A 96 6.12 6.48 -4.87
N GLU A 97 6.74 7.65 -4.76
CA GLU A 97 7.31 8.12 -3.50
C GLU A 97 6.23 8.28 -2.42
N GLU A 98 5.03 8.67 -2.81
CA GLU A 98 3.85 8.81 -1.95
C GLU A 98 3.48 7.48 -1.29
N LEU A 99 3.55 6.34 -2.00
CA LEU A 99 3.27 5.04 -1.40
C LEU A 99 4.37 4.63 -0.40
N ILE A 100 5.62 5.00 -0.69
CA ILE A 100 6.75 4.78 0.21
C ILE A 100 6.59 5.65 1.48
N LYS A 101 6.18 6.92 1.34
CA LYS A 101 5.88 7.82 2.46
C LYS A 101 4.70 7.33 3.28
N LEU A 102 3.64 6.88 2.61
CA LEU A 102 2.48 6.27 3.24
C LEU A 102 2.91 5.07 4.10
N TRP A 103 3.69 4.14 3.55
CA TRP A 103 4.25 3.03 4.33
C TRP A 103 5.20 3.48 5.45
N LYS A 104 6.05 4.49 5.20
CA LYS A 104 7.10 4.88 6.14
C LYS A 104 6.57 5.69 7.32
N TYR A 105 5.63 6.58 7.07
CA TYR A 105 5.16 7.58 8.02
C TYR A 105 3.66 7.43 8.34
N GLY A 106 2.86 6.80 7.48
CA GLY A 106 1.40 6.85 7.62
C GLY A 106 0.84 8.21 7.22
N ASP A 107 1.54 8.87 6.30
CA ASP A 107 1.14 10.11 5.63
C ASP A 107 0.09 9.76 4.57
N LEU A 108 -1.19 9.94 4.93
CA LEU A 108 -2.35 9.61 4.11
C LEU A 108 -2.69 10.77 3.17
N ASP A 109 -2.58 12.00 3.67
CA ASP A 109 -2.91 13.22 2.92
C ASP A 109 -1.74 13.77 2.09
N GLY A 110 -0.53 13.24 2.26
CA GLY A 110 0.68 13.59 1.53
C GLY A 110 1.33 14.92 1.96
N ASP A 111 1.01 15.44 3.14
CA ASP A 111 1.59 16.65 3.70
C ASP A 111 2.98 16.42 4.34
N GLY A 112 3.44 15.16 4.36
CA GLY A 112 4.72 14.75 4.94
C GLY A 112 4.66 14.46 6.44
N LYS A 113 3.49 14.54 7.08
CA LYS A 113 3.26 14.25 8.49
C LYS A 113 2.50 12.92 8.63
N PRO A 114 2.74 12.19 9.74
CA PRO A 114 1.96 11.00 10.04
C PRO A 114 0.52 11.39 10.41
N ASP A 115 -0.45 10.99 9.59
CA ASP A 115 -1.88 11.10 9.93
C ASP A 115 -2.32 10.01 10.92
N ILE A 116 -1.59 8.89 10.92
CA ILE A 116 -1.79 7.79 11.87
C ILE A 116 -0.65 7.83 12.89
N PRO A 117 -0.94 7.94 14.20
CA PRO A 117 0.10 7.86 15.22
C PRO A 117 0.83 6.50 15.15
N PRO A 118 2.16 6.46 15.38
CA PRO A 118 2.90 5.21 15.33
C PRO A 118 2.45 4.28 16.47
N GLY A 119 1.66 3.26 16.13
CA GLY A 119 1.37 2.11 16.99
C GLY A 119 0.01 2.15 17.70
N HIS A 120 -0.91 1.30 17.23
CA HIS A 120 -1.85 0.55 18.07
C HIS A 120 -1.76 -0.91 17.68
#